data_AF-A0A2H0RBA4-F1
#
_entry.id   AF-A0A2H0RBA4-F1
#
_cell.length_a   1.000
_cell.length_b   1.000
_cell.length_c   1.000
_cell.angle_alpha   90.00
_cell.angle_beta   90.00
_cell.angle_gamma   90.00
#
_symmetry.space_group_name_H-M   'P 1'
#
loop_
_entity.id
_entity.type
_entity.pdbx_description
1 polymer ?
#
loop_
_entity_poly.entity_id
_entity_poly.type
_entity_poly.pdbx_seq_one_letter_code
_entity_poly.pdbx_strand_id
1 'polypeptide(L)'
;MSKTGKSLSDIFKNKKDSTKYINHEFQVYGNWLASQLDASKNQISLFIKLAKEEDRATLQTALEFTKAVYKPKSKVKLFMWKIKELRKKTSH
;
A
#
# COMPACT_ATOMS: atom_id res chain seq x y z
N MET A 1 -20.21 -36.29 -32.54
CA MET A 1 -20.06 -34.82 -32.53
C MET A 1 -19.50 -34.41 -31.19
N SER A 2 -18.18 -34.26 -31.07
CA SER A 2 -17.59 -33.79 -29.82
C SER A 2 -16.19 -33.28 -30.08
N LYS A 3 -15.99 -31.98 -29.87
CA LYS A 3 -14.74 -31.33 -29.41
C LYS A 3 -15.01 -29.83 -29.30
N THR A 4 -15.78 -29.43 -28.28
CA THR A 4 -15.82 -28.03 -27.87
C THR A 4 -14.59 -27.76 -27.01
N GLY A 5 -13.43 -27.64 -27.66
CA GLY A 5 -12.26 -27.08 -27.02
C GLY A 5 -12.57 -25.61 -26.75
N LYS A 6 -12.65 -25.24 -25.47
CA LYS A 6 -12.75 -23.83 -25.08
C LYS A 6 -11.60 -23.09 -25.78
N SER A 7 -11.91 -22.03 -26.50
CA SER A 7 -10.90 -21.24 -27.19
C SER A 7 -9.96 -20.62 -26.15
N LEU A 8 -8.70 -20.41 -26.50
CA LEU A 8 -7.76 -19.64 -25.66
C LEU A 8 -8.38 -18.30 -25.24
N SER A 9 -9.15 -17.67 -26.12
CA SER A 9 -9.90 -16.45 -25.83
C SER A 9 -10.99 -16.60 -24.77
N ASP A 10 -11.57 -17.79 -24.56
CA ASP A 10 -12.55 -18.05 -23.49
C ASP A 10 -11.90 -18.26 -22.12
N ILE A 11 -10.63 -18.68 -22.11
CA ILE A 11 -9.83 -18.81 -20.88
C ILE A 11 -9.47 -17.42 -20.34
N PHE A 12 -9.14 -16.47 -21.22
CA PHE A 12 -8.84 -15.09 -20.82
C PHE A 12 -10.07 -14.29 -20.38
N LYS A 13 -11.29 -14.64 -20.81
CA LYS A 13 -12.52 -13.92 -20.45
C LYS A 13 -13.01 -14.16 -19.02
N ASN A 14 -12.49 -15.18 -18.32
CA ASN A 14 -12.97 -15.57 -16.99
C ASN A 14 -12.11 -15.07 -15.81
N LYS A 15 -11.10 -14.22 -16.05
CA LYS A 15 -10.54 -13.43 -14.95
C LYS A 15 -11.54 -12.32 -14.61
N LYS A 16 -12.47 -12.65 -13.72
CA LYS A 16 -13.25 -11.65 -12.98
C LYS A 16 -12.24 -10.95 -12.06
N ASP A 17 -11.56 -9.95 -12.62
CA ASP A 17 -10.51 -9.15 -11.97
C ASP A 17 -11.08 -8.47 -10.72
N SER A 18 -10.97 -9.14 -9.57
CA SER A 18 -11.14 -8.51 -8.26
C SER A 18 -10.05 -7.47 -7.96
N THR A 19 -9.09 -7.32 -8.88
CA THR A 19 -8.04 -6.29 -8.99
C THR A 19 -8.52 -5.00 -9.65
N LYS A 20 -9.83 -4.79 -9.84
CA LYS A 20 -10.46 -3.68 -10.59
C LYS A 20 -9.99 -2.24 -10.26
N TYR A 21 -9.17 -2.03 -9.22
CA TYR A 21 -8.65 -0.72 -8.82
C TYR A 21 -7.14 -0.65 -8.56
N ILE A 22 -6.38 -1.72 -8.80
CA ILE A 22 -4.93 -1.77 -8.59
C ILE A 22 -4.26 -1.84 -9.97
N ASN A 23 -3.92 -0.67 -10.51
CA ASN A 23 -3.22 -0.52 -11.78
C ASN A 23 -1.73 -0.21 -11.57
N HIS A 24 -1.33 0.16 -10.35
CA HIS A 24 0.03 0.62 -10.05
C HIS A 24 0.60 0.05 -8.75
N GLU A 25 1.92 -0.17 -8.72
CA GLU A 25 2.63 -0.68 -7.54
C GLU A 25 2.45 0.19 -6.29
N PHE A 26 2.39 1.51 -6.44
CA PHE A 26 2.18 2.42 -5.30
C PHE A 26 0.80 2.22 -4.64
N GLN A 27 -0.21 1.73 -5.38
CA GLN A 27 -1.53 1.41 -4.81
C GLN A 27 -1.45 0.14 -3.95
N VAL A 28 -0.75 -0.89 -4.43
CA VAL A 28 -0.47 -2.11 -3.65
C VAL A 28 0.30 -1.75 -2.39
N TYR A 29 1.37 -0.98 -2.55
CA TYR A 29 2.25 -0.61 -1.44
C TYR A 29 1.54 0.29 -0.42
N GLY A 30 0.75 1.27 -0.86
CA GLY A 30 -0.05 2.10 0.02
C GLY A 30 -1.10 1.31 0.80
N ASN A 31 -1.78 0.36 0.15
CA ASN A 31 -2.73 -0.51 0.84
C ASN A 31 -2.03 -1.46 1.85
N TRP A 32 -0.86 -1.99 1.48
CA TRP A 32 -0.03 -2.78 2.39
C TRP A 32 0.41 -1.96 3.61
N LEU A 33 0.91 -0.73 3.41
CA LEU A 33 1.29 0.19 4.49
C LEU A 33 0.12 0.47 5.43
N ALA A 34 -1.06 0.77 4.88
CA ALA A 34 -2.28 0.99 5.66
C ALA A 34 -2.61 -0.22 6.55
N SER A 35 -2.48 -1.43 6.01
CA SER A 35 -2.69 -2.67 6.76
C SER A 35 -1.64 -2.87 7.88
N GLN A 36 -0.36 -2.55 7.64
CA GLN A 36 0.67 -2.67 8.67
C GLN A 36 0.45 -1.72 9.86
N LEU A 37 -0.25 -0.62 9.64
CA LEU A 37 -0.49 0.45 10.62
C LEU A 37 -1.88 0.38 11.24
N ASP A 38 -2.65 -0.68 10.96
CA ASP A 38 -4.05 -0.83 11.38
C ASP A 38 -4.90 0.39 11.03
N ALA A 39 -4.66 0.98 9.85
CA ALA A 39 -5.38 2.14 9.39
C ALA A 39 -6.81 1.80 8.98
N SER A 40 -7.73 2.74 9.16
CA SER A 40 -9.11 2.55 8.72
C SER A 40 -9.22 2.60 7.19
N LYS A 41 -10.30 2.03 6.63
CA LYS A 41 -10.55 2.05 5.18
C LYS A 41 -10.52 3.46 4.58
N ASN A 42 -11.01 4.45 5.33
CA ASN A 42 -11.05 5.85 4.90
C ASN A 42 -9.66 6.48 4.83
N GLN A 43 -8.66 5.89 5.49
CA GLN A 43 -7.27 6.36 5.49
C GLN A 43 -6.43 5.69 4.41
N ILE A 44 -6.91 4.65 3.72
CA ILE A 44 -6.14 3.94 2.68
C ILE A 44 -5.70 4.88 1.57
N SER A 45 -6.57 5.81 1.14
CA SER A 45 -6.25 6.81 0.11
C SER A 45 -5.05 7.70 0.47
N LEU A 46 -4.88 8.03 1.75
CA LEU A 46 -3.72 8.77 2.25
C LEU A 46 -2.42 7.97 2.06
N PHE A 47 -2.42 6.69 2.38
CA PHE A 47 -1.23 5.84 2.23
C PHE A 47 -0.89 5.56 0.78
N ILE A 48 -1.90 5.44 -0.09
CA ILE A 48 -1.69 5.35 -1.54
C ILE A 48 -1.05 6.63 -2.07
N LYS A 49 -1.52 7.80 -1.63
CA LYS A 49 -0.92 9.09 -2.00
C LYS A 49 0.53 9.20 -1.51
N LEU A 50 0.79 8.85 -0.25
CA LEU A 50 2.16 8.82 0.30
C LEU A 50 3.07 7.87 -0.48
N ALA A 51 2.62 6.66 -0.80
CA ALA A 51 3.37 5.71 -1.59
C ALA A 51 3.68 6.19 -3.02
N LYS A 52 2.89 7.13 -3.54
CA LYS A 52 3.10 7.74 -4.86
C LYS A 52 4.08 8.92 -4.81
N GLU A 53 4.07 9.69 -3.72
CA GLU A 53 4.79 10.97 -3.61
C GLU A 53 6.11 10.86 -2.83
N GLU A 54 6.22 9.91 -1.91
CA GLU A 54 7.39 9.75 -1.04
C GLU A 54 8.31 8.63 -1.50
N ASP A 55 9.60 8.81 -1.24
CA ASP A 55 10.58 7.76 -1.47
C ASP A 55 10.31 6.52 -0.60
N ARG A 56 10.46 5.34 -1.21
CA ARG A 56 10.17 4.06 -0.57
C ARG A 56 11.03 3.83 0.68
N ALA A 57 12.30 4.23 0.66
CA ALA A 57 13.19 4.05 1.81
C ALA A 57 12.74 4.91 3.00
N THR A 58 12.22 6.12 2.73
CA THR A 58 11.65 6.99 3.78
C THR A 58 10.43 6.33 4.43
N LEU A 59 9.50 5.80 3.63
CA LEU A 59 8.30 5.12 4.12
C LEU A 59 8.66 3.84 4.90
N GLN A 60 9.62 3.07 4.42
CA GLN A 60 10.08 1.84 5.07
C GLN A 60 10.74 2.15 6.42
N THR A 61 11.62 3.15 6.47
CA THR A 61 12.27 3.59 7.72
C THR A 61 11.25 4.06 8.76
N ALA A 62 10.23 4.82 8.34
CA ALA A 62 9.15 5.25 9.22
C ALA A 62 8.30 4.08 9.74
N LEU A 63 8.07 3.07 8.90
CA LEU A 63 7.34 1.86 9.28
C LEU A 63 8.12 1.04 10.31
N GLU A 64 9.40 0.80 10.08
CA GLU A 64 10.28 0.05 10.98
C GLU A 64 10.34 0.71 12.36
N PHE A 65 10.53 2.03 12.39
CA PHE A 65 10.45 2.80 13.64
C PHE A 65 9.12 2.62 14.35
N THR A 66 8.00 2.68 13.62
CA THR A 66 6.67 2.54 14.20
C THR A 66 6.44 1.14 14.78
N LYS A 67 6.97 0.10 14.13
CA LYS A 67 6.90 -1.29 14.58
C LYS A 67 7.75 -1.56 15.81
N ALA A 68 8.87 -0.86 15.97
CA ALA A 68 9.76 -0.99 17.12
C ALA A 68 9.15 -0.44 18.42
N VAL A 69 8.17 0.47 18.34
CA VAL A 69 7.54 1.05 19.52
C VAL A 69 6.52 0.08 20.12
N TYR A 70 6.68 -0.24 21.41
CA TYR A 70 5.72 -1.06 22.15
C TYR A 70 4.43 -0.28 22.44
N LYS A 71 3.29 -0.83 22.00
CA LYS A 71 1.92 -0.32 22.25
C LYS A 71 1.78 1.21 22.06
N PRO A 72 2.04 1.75 20.85
CA PRO A 72 1.85 3.17 20.61
C PRO A 72 0.36 3.54 20.69
N LYS A 73 0.04 4.73 21.18
CA LYS A 73 -1.34 5.25 21.24
C LYS A 73 -2.05 5.24 19.87
N SER A 74 -1.31 5.46 18.78
CA SER A 74 -1.79 5.33 17.41
C SER A 74 -0.62 5.11 16.47
N LYS A 75 -0.57 3.93 15.82
CA LYS A 75 0.46 3.59 14.82
C LYS A 75 0.46 4.57 13.66
N VAL A 76 -0.73 4.92 13.14
CA VAL A 76 -0.89 5.90 12.05
C VAL A 76 -0.29 7.26 12.43
N LYS A 77 -0.64 7.82 13.60
CA LYS A 77 -0.12 9.14 14.00
C LYS A 77 1.40 9.10 14.22
N LEU A 78 1.92 8.04 14.84
CA LEU A 78 3.35 7.86 15.05
C LEU A 78 4.13 7.77 13.74
N PHE A 79 3.61 6.99 12.78
CA PHE A 79 4.17 6.87 11.44
C PHE A 79 4.20 8.22 10.71
N MET A 80 3.09 8.98 10.72
CA MET A 80 3.02 10.29 10.09
C MET A 80 3.99 11.30 10.73
N TRP A 81 4.10 11.27 12.06
CA TRP A 81 5.09 12.08 12.78
C TRP A 81 6.52 11.72 12.34
N LYS A 82 6.83 10.42 12.20
CA LYS A 82 8.16 9.98 11.79
C LYS A 82 8.50 10.38 10.36
N ILE A 83 7.57 10.26 9.42
CA ILE A 83 7.75 10.79 8.06
C ILE A 83 8.09 12.27 8.10
N LYS A 84 7.35 13.07 8.89
CA LYS A 84 7.62 14.51 9.03
C LYS A 84 9.01 14.79 9.61
N GLU A 85 9.49 13.98 10.55
CA GLU A 85 10.86 14.07 11.08
C GLU A 85 11.91 13.74 10.01
N LEU A 86 11.71 12.66 9.25
CA LEU A 86 12.64 12.23 8.21
C LEU A 86 12.74 13.25 7.06
N ARG A 87 11.62 13.82 6.62
CA ARG A 87 11.61 14.87 5.60
C ARG A 87 12.46 16.08 6.00
N LYS A 88 12.44 16.47 7.29
CA LYS A 88 13.27 17.57 7.78
C LYS A 88 14.76 17.25 7.74
N LYS A 89 15.14 16.00 8.00
CA LYS A 89 16.54 15.55 7.97
C LYS A 89 17.11 15.52 6.56
N THR A 90 16.30 15.22 5.55
CA THR A 90 16.74 15.16 4.14
C THR A 90 16.86 16.56 3.50
N SER A 91 16.28 17.61 4.09
CA SER A 91 16.32 18.98 3.57
C SER A 91 17.48 19.83 4.13
N HIS A 92 18.48 19.22 4.76
CA HIS A 92 19.75 19.83 5.20
C HIS A 92 20.91 18.99 4.69
#